data_AF-A0A6L2ZPS6-F1
#
_entry.id   AF-A0A6L2ZPS6-F1
#
_cell.length_a   1.000
_cell.length_b   1.000
_cell.length_c   1.000
_cell.angle_alpha   90.00
_cell.angle_beta   90.00
_cell.angle_gamma   90.00
#
_symmetry.space_group_name_H-M   'P 1'
#
loop_
_entity.id
_entity.type
_entity.pdbx_description
1 polymer ?
#
loop_
_entity_poly.entity_id
_entity_poly.type
_entity_poly.pdbx_seq_one_letter_code
_entity_poly.pdbx_strand_id
1 'polypeptide(L)'
;MPTLAQRFISLSVLALVTLITLSGCAPKANKIVQPLSPSSETVEGDKGTTAPKTESSQCKDNFTLLEKLNPSAHAKYQAQFKKIHNSYDYYQKHRNLLEKDPAELMNLTLKDKLNLICERVKSQTFIELSQRMKVISTI
;
A
#
# COMPACT_ATOMS: atom_id res chain seq x y z
N MET A 1 43.55 -25.14 -26.27
CA MET A 1 43.26 -24.00 -27.15
C MET A 1 41.85 -23.49 -26.84
N PRO A 2 41.70 -22.47 -25.98
CA PRO A 2 40.41 -21.85 -25.68
C PRO A 2 40.06 -20.77 -26.72
N THR A 3 38.80 -20.73 -27.11
CA THR A 3 38.24 -19.87 -28.17
C THR A 3 38.10 -18.41 -27.73
N LEU A 4 38.37 -17.51 -28.67
CA LEU A 4 38.54 -16.05 -28.52
C LEU A 4 37.27 -15.28 -28.08
N ALA A 5 36.14 -15.96 -27.90
CA ALA A 5 34.83 -15.32 -27.65
C ALA A 5 34.54 -15.04 -26.16
N GLN A 6 35.32 -15.59 -25.23
CA GLN A 6 34.98 -15.56 -23.80
C GLN A 6 35.57 -14.37 -23.02
N ARG A 7 36.27 -13.45 -23.69
CA ARG A 7 36.91 -12.28 -23.04
C ARG A 7 36.18 -10.94 -23.24
N PHE A 8 35.07 -10.91 -23.97
CA PHE A 8 34.40 -9.66 -24.33
C PHE A 8 33.19 -9.27 -23.46
N ILE A 9 32.71 -10.14 -22.56
CA ILE A 9 31.47 -9.85 -21.79
C ILE A 9 31.75 -9.13 -20.46
N SER A 10 33.02 -8.99 -20.06
CA SER A 10 33.40 -8.43 -18.75
C SER A 10 33.72 -6.93 -18.74
N LEU A 11 33.32 -6.17 -19.76
CA LEU A 11 33.72 -4.75 -19.92
C LEU A 11 32.55 -3.77 -20.22
N SER A 12 31.34 -4.05 -19.74
CA SER A 12 30.19 -3.13 -19.87
C SER A 12 29.72 -2.52 -18.55
N VAL A 13 30.57 -2.50 -17.53
CA VAL A 13 30.38 -1.68 -16.32
C VAL A 13 31.06 -0.33 -16.55
N LEU A 14 30.38 0.61 -17.19
CA LEU A 14 30.50 2.07 -16.96
C LEU A 14 29.57 2.82 -17.92
N ALA A 15 28.94 3.89 -17.40
CA ALA A 15 28.06 4.86 -18.07
C ALA A 15 26.56 4.47 -18.03
N LEU A 16 25.61 5.27 -17.56
CA LEU A 16 25.60 6.68 -17.17
C LEU A 16 24.75 6.87 -15.91
N VAL A 17 25.31 7.57 -14.92
CA VAL A 17 24.53 8.30 -13.91
C VAL A 17 24.03 9.57 -14.59
N THR A 18 22.81 9.55 -15.12
CA THR A 18 22.14 10.77 -15.57
C THR A 18 21.35 11.37 -14.42
N LEU A 19 21.81 12.56 -14.00
CA LEU A 19 21.17 13.48 -13.08
C LEU A 19 19.68 13.68 -13.45
N ILE A 20 18.78 13.34 -12.54
CA ILE A 20 17.41 13.86 -12.58
C ILE A 20 17.43 15.19 -11.84
N THR A 21 17.39 16.28 -12.60
CA THR A 21 17.18 17.64 -12.11
C THR A 21 15.80 17.73 -11.45
N LEU A 22 15.76 18.04 -10.15
CA LEU A 22 14.55 18.48 -9.45
C LEU A 22 14.06 19.80 -10.06
N SER A 23 12.95 19.79 -10.79
CA SER A 23 12.16 20.99 -11.06
C SER A 23 11.32 21.28 -9.81
N GLY A 24 11.82 22.14 -8.93
CA GLY A 24 11.05 22.70 -7.83
C GLY A 24 10.05 23.75 -8.35
N CYS A 25 8.76 23.54 -8.12
CA CYS A 25 7.77 24.61 -8.18
C CYS A 25 7.82 25.39 -6.86
N ALA A 26 8.25 26.65 -6.90
CA ALA A 26 8.15 27.57 -5.77
C ALA A 26 6.74 28.20 -5.72
N PRO A 27 6.02 28.13 -4.59
CA PRO A 27 4.81 28.93 -4.39
C PRO A 27 5.17 30.37 -4.04
N LYS A 28 4.46 31.32 -4.68
CA LYS A 28 4.55 32.75 -4.36
C LYS A 28 4.03 32.99 -2.94
N ALA A 29 4.89 33.55 -2.08
CA ALA A 29 4.47 34.10 -0.80
C ALA A 29 3.83 35.48 -1.02
N ASN A 30 2.57 35.67 -0.59
CA ASN A 30 2.18 36.93 0.04
C ASN A 30 0.95 36.79 0.95
N LYS A 31 1.06 37.49 2.09
CA LYS A 31 0.15 37.77 3.20
C LYS A 31 -0.13 36.70 4.25
N ILE A 32 0.60 36.92 5.34
CA ILE A 32 0.40 36.58 6.74
C ILE A 32 -1.09 36.61 7.15
N VAL A 33 -1.59 35.45 7.63
CA VAL A 33 -2.61 35.34 8.69
C VAL A 33 -2.22 34.13 9.57
N GLN A 34 -2.44 34.28 10.87
CA GLN A 34 -2.04 33.48 12.03
C GLN A 34 -2.40 31.97 11.99
N PRO A 35 -1.75 31.13 12.83
CA PRO A 35 -2.04 29.70 12.89
C PRO A 35 -3.36 29.44 13.63
N LEU A 36 -4.31 28.80 12.97
CA LEU A 36 -5.50 28.23 13.60
C LEU A 36 -5.43 26.71 13.52
N SER A 37 -5.47 26.09 14.70
CA SER A 37 -5.64 24.67 15.01
C SER A 37 -6.91 24.09 14.33
N PRO A 38 -7.11 22.77 14.31
CA PRO A 38 -8.09 22.11 13.46
C PRO A 38 -9.52 22.39 13.95
N SER A 39 -10.27 23.16 13.16
CA SER A 39 -11.72 23.31 13.34
C SER A 39 -12.43 22.30 12.47
N SER A 40 -13.12 21.38 13.14
CA SER A 40 -14.23 20.61 12.63
C SER A 40 -15.24 21.54 11.96
N GLU A 41 -15.52 21.32 10.67
CA GLU A 41 -16.76 21.78 10.06
C GLU A 41 -17.54 20.58 9.55
N THR A 42 -18.60 20.32 10.30
CA THR A 42 -19.73 19.45 10.04
C THR A 42 -20.45 19.93 8.79
N VAL A 43 -20.53 19.09 7.76
CA VAL A 43 -21.58 19.19 6.74
C VAL A 43 -22.53 18.02 6.99
N GLU A 44 -23.67 18.32 7.60
CA GLU A 44 -24.80 17.40 7.73
C GLU A 44 -25.42 17.13 6.35
N GLY A 45 -25.65 15.85 6.01
CA GLY A 45 -26.48 15.52 4.87
C GLY A 45 -26.38 14.14 4.21
N ASP A 46 -26.03 13.05 4.91
CA ASP A 46 -26.68 11.75 4.66
C ASP A 46 -26.54 10.82 5.87
N LYS A 47 -27.68 10.26 6.28
CA LYS A 47 -27.86 9.47 7.49
C LYS A 47 -27.34 8.05 7.27
N GLY A 48 -26.03 7.89 7.37
CA GLY A 48 -25.36 6.59 7.50
C GLY A 48 -24.65 6.49 8.85
N THR A 49 -25.36 6.09 9.90
CA THR A 49 -24.73 5.73 11.18
C THR A 49 -23.78 4.54 10.94
N THR A 50 -22.49 4.82 10.83
CA THR A 50 -21.45 3.82 11.07
C THR A 50 -20.51 4.37 12.13
N ALA A 51 -20.50 3.70 13.27
CA ALA A 51 -19.47 3.86 14.30
C ALA A 51 -18.06 3.89 13.66
N PRO A 52 -17.07 4.57 14.27
CA PRO A 52 -15.72 4.65 13.73
C PRO A 52 -15.19 3.23 13.49
N LYS A 53 -15.15 2.83 12.22
CA LYS A 53 -14.68 1.51 11.80
C LYS A 53 -13.18 1.46 11.99
N THR A 54 -12.69 0.46 12.73
CA THR A 54 -11.25 0.17 12.82
C THR A 54 -10.65 -0.05 11.43
N GLU A 55 -9.37 0.29 11.24
CA GLU A 55 -8.64 0.06 9.98
C GLU A 55 -8.75 -1.41 9.51
N SER A 56 -8.74 -2.36 10.45
CA SER A 56 -8.92 -3.79 10.14
C SER A 56 -10.32 -4.10 9.57
N SER A 57 -11.38 -3.53 10.15
CA SER A 57 -12.74 -3.70 9.61
C SER A 57 -12.90 -3.03 8.24
N GLN A 58 -12.26 -1.88 8.02
CA GLN A 58 -12.29 -1.23 6.71
C GLN A 58 -11.56 -2.04 5.64
N CYS A 59 -10.42 -2.67 5.99
CA CYS A 59 -9.70 -3.54 5.07
C CYS A 59 -10.56 -4.72 4.61
N LYS A 60 -11.30 -5.37 5.53
CA LYS A 60 -12.23 -6.46 5.19
C LYS A 60 -13.36 -5.99 4.29
N ASP A 61 -13.95 -4.83 4.58
CA ASP A 61 -15.02 -4.25 3.76
C ASP A 61 -14.52 -3.95 2.34
N ASN A 62 -13.35 -3.31 2.22
CA ASN A 62 -12.73 -3.01 0.92
C ASN A 62 -12.37 -4.28 0.14
N PHE A 63 -11.88 -5.32 0.82
CA PHE A 63 -11.57 -6.60 0.20
C PHE A 63 -12.82 -7.31 -0.32
N THR A 64 -13.89 -7.33 0.47
CA THR A 64 -15.19 -7.87 0.09
C THR A 64 -15.80 -7.10 -1.08
N LEU A 65 -15.66 -5.77 -1.08
CA LEU A 65 -16.11 -4.94 -2.20
C LEU A 65 -15.28 -5.22 -3.46
N LEU A 66 -13.97 -5.40 -3.33
CA LEU A 66 -13.07 -5.68 -4.45
C LEU A 66 -13.44 -6.99 -5.16
N GLU A 67 -13.95 -8.00 -4.45
CA GLU A 67 -14.46 -9.24 -5.05
C GLU A 67 -15.51 -8.96 -6.14
N LYS A 68 -16.42 -8.02 -5.88
CA LYS A 68 -17.49 -7.64 -6.80
C LYS A 68 -17.02 -6.70 -7.90
N LEU A 69 -16.02 -5.86 -7.60
CA LEU A 69 -15.52 -4.85 -8.51
C LEU A 69 -14.52 -5.41 -9.52
N ASN A 70 -13.54 -6.19 -9.04
CA ASN A 70 -12.46 -6.79 -9.82
C ASN A 70 -12.03 -8.15 -9.22
N PRO A 71 -12.63 -9.26 -9.66
CA PRO A 71 -12.31 -10.61 -9.16
C PRO A 71 -10.84 -11.03 -9.34
N SER A 72 -10.19 -10.54 -10.40
CA SER A 72 -8.77 -10.85 -10.68
C SER A 72 -7.85 -10.18 -9.65
N ALA A 73 -8.09 -8.90 -9.35
CA ALA A 73 -7.39 -8.20 -8.28
C ALA A 73 -7.67 -8.83 -6.90
N HIS A 74 -8.93 -9.17 -6.62
CA HIS A 74 -9.32 -9.87 -5.40
C HIS A 74 -8.53 -11.18 -5.21
N ALA A 75 -8.46 -12.04 -6.23
CA ALA A 75 -7.70 -13.30 -6.17
C ALA A 75 -6.20 -13.07 -5.90
N LYS A 76 -5.60 -12.02 -6.48
CA LYS A 76 -4.21 -11.65 -6.22
C LYS A 76 -3.99 -11.26 -4.77
N TYR A 77 -4.86 -10.44 -4.19
CA TYR A 77 -4.75 -10.05 -2.78
C TYR A 77 -5.09 -11.20 -1.83
N GLN A 78 -6.03 -12.08 -2.17
CA GLN A 78 -6.33 -13.30 -1.42
C GLN A 78 -5.07 -14.17 -1.26
N ALA A 79 -4.30 -14.35 -2.35
CA ALA A 79 -3.04 -15.08 -2.29
C ALA A 79 -1.99 -14.39 -1.40
N GLN A 80 -1.97 -13.06 -1.36
CA GLN A 80 -1.08 -12.30 -0.46
C GLN A 80 -1.51 -12.45 1.01
N PHE A 81 -2.81 -12.34 1.29
CA PHE A 81 -3.36 -12.58 2.63
C PHE A 81 -3.07 -14.00 3.14
N LYS A 82 -3.19 -15.01 2.27
CA LYS A 82 -2.83 -16.38 2.62
C LYS A 82 -1.35 -16.52 2.97
N LYS A 83 -0.46 -15.88 2.22
CA LYS A 83 0.99 -15.89 2.51
C LYS A 83 1.30 -15.25 3.86
N ILE A 84 0.74 -14.08 4.16
CA ILE A 84 0.99 -13.41 5.45
C ILE A 84 0.40 -14.20 6.62
N HIS A 85 -0.77 -14.82 6.44
CA HIS A 85 -1.38 -15.69 7.43
C HIS A 85 -0.49 -16.90 7.75
N ASN A 86 -0.02 -17.60 6.72
CA ASN A 86 0.91 -18.73 6.90
C ASN A 86 2.21 -18.29 7.62
N SER A 87 2.72 -17.09 7.33
CA SER A 87 3.88 -16.55 8.03
C SER A 87 3.60 -16.25 9.50
N TYR A 88 2.39 -15.75 9.83
CA TYR A 88 1.96 -15.58 11.21
C TYR A 88 1.87 -16.92 11.93
N ASP A 89 1.27 -17.95 11.31
CA ASP A 89 1.17 -19.27 11.91
C ASP A 89 2.55 -19.87 12.21
N TYR A 90 3.47 -19.74 11.25
CA TYR A 90 4.86 -20.17 11.44
C TYR A 90 5.53 -19.40 12.58
N TYR A 91 5.40 -18.08 12.60
CA TYR A 91 5.95 -17.25 13.68
C TYR A 91 5.38 -17.67 15.03
N GLN A 92 4.06 -17.79 15.16
CA GLN A 92 3.43 -18.14 16.44
C GLN A 92 3.85 -19.51 16.97
N LYS A 93 4.01 -20.50 16.07
CA LYS A 93 4.45 -21.84 16.43
C LYS A 93 5.89 -21.89 16.96
N HIS A 94 6.75 -20.97 16.51
CA HIS A 94 8.19 -21.03 16.80
C HIS A 94 8.73 -19.82 17.57
N ARG A 95 7.89 -18.86 17.95
CA ARG A 95 8.31 -17.61 18.59
C ARG A 95 9.08 -17.82 19.90
N ASN A 96 8.87 -18.94 20.59
CA ASN A 96 9.57 -19.30 21.81
C ASN A 96 11.03 -19.74 21.58
N LEU A 97 11.41 -20.02 20.34
CA LEU A 97 12.79 -20.28 19.94
C LEU A 97 13.57 -18.99 19.64
N LEU A 98 12.88 -17.84 19.62
CA LEU A 98 13.47 -16.54 19.35
C LEU A 98 13.72 -15.79 20.66
N GLU A 99 14.82 -15.05 20.70
CA GLU A 99 15.03 -14.03 21.73
C GLU A 99 13.98 -12.92 21.60
N LYS A 100 13.83 -12.12 22.67
CA LYS A 100 12.78 -11.10 22.78
C LYS A 100 12.79 -10.11 21.60
N ASP A 101 13.95 -9.53 21.29
CA ASP A 101 14.02 -8.45 20.30
C ASP A 101 13.77 -8.96 18.86
N PRO A 102 14.36 -10.08 18.40
CA PRO A 102 13.98 -10.68 17.11
C PRO A 102 12.51 -11.08 17.02
N ALA A 103 11.91 -11.58 18.12
CA ALA A 103 10.49 -11.94 18.13
C ALA A 103 9.60 -10.70 17.96
N GLU A 104 9.90 -9.62 18.69
CA GLU A 104 9.18 -8.35 18.58
C GLU A 104 9.31 -7.75 17.18
N LEU A 105 10.53 -7.70 16.63
CA LEU A 105 10.77 -7.20 15.28
C LEU A 105 10.01 -8.02 14.23
N MET A 106 9.97 -9.35 14.37
CA MET A 106 9.22 -10.21 13.45
C MET A 106 7.71 -9.93 13.52
N ASN A 107 7.16 -9.76 14.72
CA ASN A 107 5.75 -9.42 14.91
C ASN A 107 5.39 -8.07 14.28
N LEU A 108 6.23 -7.05 14.50
CA LEU A 108 6.08 -5.73 13.85
C LEU A 108 6.12 -5.85 12.34
N THR A 109 7.11 -6.57 11.81
CA THR A 109 7.27 -6.78 10.36
C THR A 109 6.05 -7.45 9.72
N LEU A 110 5.49 -8.47 10.37
CA LEU A 110 4.29 -9.16 9.88
C LEU A 110 3.07 -8.23 9.90
N LYS A 111 2.94 -7.41 10.95
CA LYS A 111 1.86 -6.43 11.09
C LYS A 111 1.94 -5.36 10.00
N ASP A 112 3.14 -4.84 9.75
CA ASP A 112 3.36 -3.82 8.71
C ASP A 112 3.06 -4.39 7.32
N LYS A 113 3.48 -5.63 7.04
CA LYS A 113 3.13 -6.29 5.78
C LYS A 113 1.62 -6.46 5.61
N LEU A 114 0.91 -6.84 6.66
CA LEU A 114 -0.56 -6.94 6.61
C LEU A 114 -1.19 -5.57 6.33
N ASN A 115 -0.76 -4.52 7.03
CA ASN A 115 -1.23 -3.15 6.83
C ASN A 115 -0.98 -2.67 5.40
N LEU A 116 0.21 -2.93 4.85
CA LEU A 116 0.53 -2.58 3.47
C LEU A 116 -0.36 -3.28 2.45
N ILE A 117 -0.72 -4.55 2.68
CA ILE A 117 -1.68 -5.26 1.81
C ILE A 117 -3.05 -4.57 1.91
N CYS A 118 -3.50 -4.24 3.12
CA CYS A 118 -4.77 -3.54 3.34
C CYS A 118 -4.83 -2.16 2.65
N GLU A 119 -3.79 -1.36 2.73
CA GLU A 119 -3.72 -0.06 2.04
C GLU A 119 -3.76 -0.22 0.51
N ARG A 120 -3.10 -1.25 -0.02
CA ARG A 120 -3.18 -1.56 -1.46
C ARG A 120 -4.58 -2.01 -1.88
N VAL A 121 -5.25 -2.84 -1.08
CA VAL A 121 -6.64 -3.25 -1.32
C VAL A 121 -7.55 -2.02 -1.32
N LYS A 122 -7.46 -1.16 -0.31
CA LYS A 122 -8.21 0.10 -0.22
C LYS A 122 -8.01 0.98 -1.46
N SER A 123 -6.75 1.18 -1.87
CA SER A 123 -6.41 1.95 -3.06
C SER A 123 -7.01 1.33 -4.33
N GLN A 124 -6.85 0.02 -4.54
CA GLN A 124 -7.42 -0.67 -5.70
C GLN A 124 -8.94 -0.55 -5.71
N THR A 125 -9.60 -0.80 -4.59
CA THR A 125 -11.06 -0.69 -4.47
C THR A 125 -11.56 0.70 -4.84
N PHE A 126 -10.87 1.75 -4.39
CA PHE A 126 -11.20 3.13 -4.77
C PHE A 126 -11.08 3.37 -6.28
N ILE A 127 -10.02 2.85 -6.92
CA ILE A 127 -9.82 2.97 -8.37
C ILE A 127 -10.96 2.31 -9.12
N GLU A 128 -11.30 1.07 -8.78
CA GLU A 128 -12.37 0.32 -9.45
C GLU A 128 -13.75 0.96 -9.25
N LEU A 129 -14.03 1.42 -8.03
CA LEU A 129 -15.28 2.11 -7.72
C LEU A 129 -15.40 3.42 -8.52
N SER A 130 -14.32 4.19 -8.58
CA SER A 130 -14.26 5.43 -9.35
C SER A 130 -14.48 5.18 -10.85
N GLN A 131 -13.94 4.09 -11.39
CA GLN A 131 -14.17 3.70 -12.79
C GLN A 131 -15.64 3.38 -13.05
N ARG A 132 -16.30 2.64 -12.14
CA ARG A 132 -17.74 2.36 -12.27
C ARG A 132 -18.60 3.63 -12.20
N MET A 133 -18.28 4.54 -11.28
CA MET A 133 -19.00 5.82 -11.16
C MET A 133 -18.83 6.71 -12.39
N LYS A 134 -17.64 6.71 -13.02
CA LYS A 134 -17.43 7.43 -14.29
C LYS A 134 -18.33 6.92 -15.40
N VAL A 135 -18.48 5.60 -15.53
CA VAL A 135 -19.39 5.01 -16.53
C VAL A 135 -20.83 5.47 -16.30
N ILE A 136 -21.28 5.52 -15.04
CA ILE A 136 -22.63 5.97 -14.70
C ILE A 136 -22.80 7.47 -15.00
N SER A 137 -21.78 8.30 -14.76
CA SER A 137 -21.86 9.75 -15.02
C SER A 137 -21.97 10.14 -16.50
N THR A 138 -21.73 9.19 -17.41
CA THR A 138 -21.82 9.39 -18.87
C THR A 138 -23.11 8.85 -19.48
N ILE A 139 -24.00 8.28 -18.67
CA ILE A 139 -25.36 7.85 -19.05
C ILE A 139 -26.32 9.01 -18.80
#